data_AF-A0A7Y3HHH7-F1
#
_entry.id   AF-A0A7Y3HHH7-F1
#
_cell.length_a   1.000
_cell.length_b   1.000
_cell.length_c   1.000
_cell.angle_alpha   90.00
_cell.angle_beta   90.00
_cell.angle_gamma   90.00
#
_symmetry.space_group_name_H-M   'P 1'
#
loop_
_entity.id
_entity.type
_entity.pdbx_description
1 polymer ?
#
loop_
_entity_poly.entity_id
_entity_poly.type
_entity_poly.pdbx_seq_one_letter_code
_entity_poly.pdbx_strand_id
1 'polypeptide(L)'
;RSVLPHSSLSGSLRHLRKFGDQPLGQLLFNSTNMRRDPFELTTIPQQRIPGLQENVIETSPAKISGAEEQACLGRRSRFFLEDRPLIVSEIFLPAFWQGIQK
;
A
#
# COMPACT_ATOMS: atom_id res chain seq x y z
N ARG A 1 3.26 2.28 -0.24
CA ARG A 1 4.07 3.52 -0.28
C ARG A 1 3.39 4.60 0.57
N SER A 2 4.18 5.42 1.26
CA SER A 2 3.66 6.53 2.06
C SER A 2 4.31 7.85 1.64
N VAL A 3 3.57 8.94 1.71
CA VAL A 3 4.02 10.29 1.37
C VAL A 3 3.71 11.22 2.52
N LEU A 4 4.76 11.85 3.06
CA LEU A 4 4.66 12.79 4.17
C LEU A 4 5.12 14.17 3.67
N PRO A 5 4.28 15.21 3.73
CA PRO A 5 4.69 16.58 3.48
C PRO A 5 5.84 16.97 4.41
N HIS A 6 6.77 17.80 3.91
CA HIS A 6 7.88 18.28 4.73
C HIS A 6 7.39 19.04 5.97
N SER A 7 6.31 19.80 5.85
CA SER A 7 5.66 20.49 6.97
C SER A 7 5.17 19.54 8.07
N SER A 8 4.75 18.33 7.70
CA SER A 8 4.33 17.29 8.64
C SER A 8 5.50 16.74 9.49
N LEU A 9 6.75 16.88 9.03
CA LEU A 9 7.96 16.32 9.65
C LEU A 9 8.67 17.25 10.64
N SER A 10 7.93 18.14 11.30
CA SER A 10 8.42 19.08 12.31
C SER A 10 7.97 18.68 13.73
N GLY A 11 8.35 19.41 14.78
CA GLY A 11 7.84 19.19 16.16
C GLY A 11 7.87 17.72 16.65
N SER A 12 6.76 17.28 17.24
CA SER A 12 6.49 15.90 17.70
C SER A 12 6.76 14.83 16.63
N LEU A 13 6.37 15.08 15.38
CA LEU A 13 6.53 14.15 14.25
C LEU A 13 7.92 14.20 13.59
N ARG A 14 8.88 14.97 14.10
CA ARG A 14 10.24 15.05 13.55
C ARG A 14 10.94 13.69 13.54
N HIS A 15 10.61 12.81 14.49
CA HIS A 15 11.17 11.46 14.59
C HIS A 15 10.85 10.60 13.34
N LEU A 16 9.78 10.92 12.60
CA LEU A 16 9.44 10.25 11.33
C LEU A 16 10.49 10.45 10.22
N ARG A 17 11.43 11.38 10.38
CA ARG A 17 12.58 11.48 9.45
C ARG A 17 13.55 10.30 9.59
N LYS A 18 13.53 9.61 10.72
CA LYS A 18 14.38 8.47 11.04
C LYS A 18 13.58 7.17 11.11
N PHE A 19 12.44 7.12 10.42
CA PHE A 19 11.45 6.05 10.55
C PHE A 19 11.98 4.65 10.17
N GLY A 20 13.04 4.59 9.34
CA GLY A 20 13.81 3.37 9.13
C GLY A 20 12.97 2.18 8.67
N ASP A 21 13.09 1.08 9.41
CA ASP A 21 12.44 -0.21 9.19
C ASP A 21 11.12 -0.38 9.99
N GLN A 22 10.72 0.63 10.76
CA GLN A 22 9.51 0.54 11.56
C GLN A 22 8.26 0.53 10.66
N PRO A 23 7.26 -0.31 10.93
CA PRO A 23 6.05 -0.35 10.14
C PRO A 23 5.20 0.90 10.41
N LEU A 24 4.84 1.62 9.34
CA LEU A 24 4.03 2.84 9.47
C LEU A 24 2.69 2.61 10.17
N GLY A 25 2.12 1.41 10.01
CA GLY A 25 0.91 1.01 10.71
C GLY A 25 1.05 1.09 12.23
N GLN A 26 2.19 0.69 12.80
CA GLN A 26 2.41 0.74 14.24
C GLN A 26 2.35 2.17 14.78
N LEU A 27 2.95 3.12 14.05
CA LEU A 27 2.84 4.54 14.41
C LEU A 27 1.39 5.03 14.31
N LEU A 28 0.72 4.73 13.20
CA LEU A 28 -0.65 5.20 12.95
C LEU A 28 -1.63 4.67 14.00
N PHE A 29 -1.49 3.43 14.41
CA PHE A 29 -2.44 2.78 15.34
C PHE A 29 -2.10 2.98 16.82
N ASN A 30 -0.87 3.38 17.15
CA ASN A 30 -0.50 3.74 18.53
C ASN A 30 -0.88 5.20 18.89
N SER A 31 -1.17 6.05 17.91
CA SER A 31 -1.56 7.44 18.14
C SER A 31 -3.06 7.55 18.41
N THR A 32 -3.43 7.97 19.63
CA THR A 32 -4.83 8.12 20.08
C THR A 32 -5.61 9.20 19.34
N ASN A 33 -4.94 10.19 18.77
CA ASN A 33 -5.53 11.27 17.99
C ASN A 33 -5.40 11.07 16.46
N MET A 34 -5.07 9.86 16.02
CA MET A 34 -5.04 9.54 14.60
C MET A 34 -6.45 9.60 14.02
N ARG A 35 -6.60 10.33 12.92
CA ARG A 35 -7.82 10.29 12.11
C ARG A 35 -7.50 9.85 10.70
N ARG A 36 -8.45 9.13 10.10
CA ARG A 36 -8.34 8.61 8.74
C ARG A 36 -9.55 9.06 7.94
N ASP A 37 -9.30 9.70 6.80
CA ASP A 37 -10.34 9.99 5.84
C ASP A 37 -10.75 8.70 5.09
N PRO A 38 -11.95 8.62 4.50
CA PRO A 38 -12.35 7.50 3.67
C PRO A 38 -11.29 7.15 2.62
N PHE A 39 -11.12 5.85 2.35
CA PHE A 39 -10.14 5.40 1.37
C PHE A 39 -10.76 5.34 -0.02
N GLU A 40 -9.91 5.55 -1.03
CA GLU A 40 -10.20 5.35 -2.44
C GLU A 40 -9.68 3.97 -2.86
N LEU A 41 -10.40 3.31 -3.76
CA LEU A 41 -10.01 2.02 -4.34
C LEU A 41 -9.63 2.19 -5.81
N THR A 42 -8.75 1.31 -6.27
CA THR A 42 -8.39 1.18 -7.68
C THR A 42 -7.99 -0.25 -7.98
N THR A 43 -8.06 -0.65 -9.24
CA THR A 43 -7.37 -1.82 -9.78
C THR A 43 -6.14 -1.38 -10.56
N ILE A 44 -5.07 -2.16 -10.47
CA ILE A 44 -3.81 -1.90 -11.17
C ILE A 44 -3.37 -3.21 -11.84
N PRO A 45 -3.22 -3.25 -13.18
CA PRO A 45 -2.68 -4.41 -13.89
C PRO A 45 -1.33 -4.83 -13.30
N GLN A 46 -1.12 -6.13 -13.10
CA GLN A 46 0.11 -6.67 -12.51
C GLN A 46 1.36 -6.30 -13.31
N GLN A 47 1.23 -6.16 -14.63
CA GLN A 47 2.30 -5.73 -15.52
C GLN A 47 2.78 -4.31 -15.21
N ARG A 48 1.98 -3.49 -14.51
CA ARG A 48 2.37 -2.15 -14.03
C ARG A 48 2.98 -2.16 -12.63
N ILE A 49 3.10 -3.32 -11.98
CA ILE A 49 3.68 -3.45 -10.65
C ILE A 49 5.15 -3.91 -10.77
N PRO A 50 6.13 -3.07 -10.37
CA PRO A 50 7.54 -3.46 -10.38
C PRO A 50 7.78 -4.73 -9.54
N GLY A 51 8.59 -5.65 -10.06
CA GLY A 51 8.90 -6.92 -9.40
C GLY A 51 7.84 -8.02 -9.57
N LEU A 52 6.66 -7.72 -10.14
CA LEU A 52 5.71 -8.75 -10.61
C LEU A 52 5.81 -9.03 -12.12
N GLN A 53 6.63 -8.26 -12.84
CA GLN A 53 6.79 -8.35 -14.29
C GLN A 53 7.60 -9.59 -14.75
N GLU A 54 8.34 -10.27 -13.85
CA GLU A 54 9.39 -11.24 -14.23
C GLU A 54 9.09 -12.74 -14.02
N ASN A 55 7.86 -13.14 -13.68
CA ASN A 55 7.52 -14.58 -13.63
C ASN A 55 6.65 -15.05 -14.82
N VAL A 56 6.72 -14.35 -15.96
CA VAL A 56 6.25 -14.90 -17.25
C VAL A 56 7.39 -15.72 -17.86
N ILE A 57 7.89 -16.72 -17.14
CA ILE A 57 8.56 -17.84 -17.81
C ILE A 57 7.44 -18.73 -18.33
N GLU A 58 7.45 -18.92 -19.64
CA GLU A 58 6.54 -19.73 -20.42
C GLU A 58 6.54 -21.20 -19.96
N THR A 59 5.84 -21.54 -18.87
CA THR A 59 5.62 -22.95 -18.49
C THR A 59 4.19 -23.18 -18.02
N SER A 60 3.22 -22.88 -18.89
CA SER A 60 1.99 -23.69 -18.95
C SER A 60 1.29 -23.52 -20.31
N PRO A 61 1.14 -24.59 -21.13
CA PRO A 61 0.47 -24.54 -22.43
C PRO A 61 -1.06 -24.57 -22.33
N ALA A 62 -1.64 -24.21 -21.18
CA ALA A 62 -3.08 -24.04 -21.03
C ALA A 62 -3.44 -22.55 -21.07
N LYS A 63 -3.55 -22.00 -22.28
CA LYS A 63 -4.36 -20.80 -22.52
C LYS A 63 -5.80 -21.14 -22.10
N ILE A 64 -6.15 -20.81 -20.86
CA ILE A 64 -7.55 -20.68 -20.47
C ILE A 64 -8.04 -19.43 -21.18
N SER A 65 -8.83 -19.67 -22.23
CA SER A 65 -9.64 -18.68 -22.92
C SER A 65 -10.52 -17.95 -21.91
N GLY A 66 -10.06 -16.78 -21.47
CA GLY A 66 -10.68 -15.96 -20.42
C GLY A 66 -9.65 -15.24 -19.56
N ALA A 67 -8.57 -14.74 -20.17
CA ALA A 67 -7.51 -14.03 -19.47
C ALA A 67 -8.07 -12.72 -18.90
N GLU A 68 -8.67 -12.79 -17.71
CA GLU A 68 -8.80 -11.63 -16.84
C GLU A 68 -7.39 -11.10 -16.66
N GLU A 69 -7.17 -9.90 -17.18
CA GLU A 69 -5.93 -9.16 -17.03
C GLU A 69 -5.60 -9.12 -15.53
N GLN A 70 -4.62 -9.93 -15.10
CA GLN A 70 -4.38 -10.14 -13.68
C GLN A 70 -4.10 -8.79 -13.03
N ALA A 71 -5.03 -8.31 -12.22
CA ALA A 71 -5.01 -6.99 -11.61
C ALA A 71 -4.88 -7.11 -10.09
N CYS A 72 -4.08 -6.23 -9.51
CA CYS A 72 -3.99 -6.05 -8.07
C CYS A 72 -4.99 -4.98 -7.62
N LEU A 73 -5.64 -5.21 -6.49
CA LEU A 73 -6.36 -4.16 -5.80
C LEU A 73 -5.37 -3.19 -5.17
N GLY A 74 -5.62 -1.91 -5.34
CA GLY A 74 -4.92 -0.83 -4.67
C GLY A 74 -5.90 0.00 -3.86
N ARG A 75 -5.41 0.57 -2.76
CA ARG A 75 -6.15 1.58 -2.03
C ARG A 75 -5.25 2.74 -1.63
N ARG A 76 -5.84 3.91 -1.45
CA ARG A 76 -5.18 5.08 -0.89
C ARG A 76 -6.06 5.74 0.15
N SER A 77 -5.45 6.22 1.22
CA SER A 77 -6.15 7.01 2.24
C SER A 77 -5.25 8.12 2.74
N ARG A 78 -5.89 9.23 3.13
CA ARG A 78 -5.26 10.33 3.84
C ARG A 78 -5.45 10.12 5.34
N PHE A 79 -4.35 10.12 6.06
CA PHE A 79 -4.31 10.06 7.51
C PHE A 79 -3.88 11.42 8.04
N PHE A 80 -4.28 11.71 9.27
CA PHE A 80 -3.76 12.83 10.03
C PHE A 80 -3.29 12.36 11.38
N LEU A 81 -2.09 12.79 11.74
CA LEU A 81 -1.49 12.62 13.05
C LEU A 81 -1.23 14.01 13.59
N GLU A 82 -1.80 14.34 14.75
CA GLU A 82 -1.72 15.71 15.30
C GLU A 82 -2.09 16.78 14.26
N ASP A 83 -3.19 16.55 13.54
CA ASP A 83 -3.69 17.38 12.44
C ASP A 83 -2.74 17.55 11.24
N ARG A 84 -1.68 16.74 11.17
CA ARG A 84 -0.73 16.78 10.06
C ARG A 84 -1.03 15.69 9.05
N PRO A 85 -1.27 16.07 7.78
CA PRO A 85 -1.64 15.11 6.77
C PRO A 85 -0.44 14.22 6.39
N LEU A 86 -0.75 12.96 6.11
CA LEU A 86 0.09 12.06 5.34
C LEU A 86 -0.79 11.16 4.46
N ILE A 87 -0.22 10.61 3.40
CA ILE A 87 -0.92 9.70 2.50
C ILE A 87 -0.28 8.32 2.61
N VAL A 88 -1.12 7.29 2.69
CA VAL A 88 -0.70 5.89 2.56
C VAL A 88 -1.41 5.30 1.36
N SER A 89 -0.64 4.65 0.48
CA SER A 89 -1.13 3.87 -0.65
C SER A 89 -0.62 2.44 -0.53
N GLU A 90 -1.53 1.48 -0.65
CA GLU A 90 -1.27 0.06 -0.49
C GLU A 90 -1.72 -0.65 -1.78
N ILE A 91 -0.98 -1.71 -2.14
CA ILE A 91 -1.32 -2.59 -3.25
C ILE A 91 -1.32 -4.01 -2.68
N PHE A 92 -2.42 -4.73 -2.87
CA PHE A 92 -2.62 -6.08 -2.39
C PHE A 92 -2.16 -7.07 -3.45
N LEU A 93 -1.00 -7.68 -3.19
CA LEU A 93 -0.38 -8.65 -4.08
C LEU A 93 -1.13 -10.00 -4.05
N PRO A 94 -1.04 -10.85 -5.09
CA PRO A 94 -1.75 -12.13 -5.13
C PRO A 94 -1.53 -13.01 -3.89
N ALA A 95 -0.30 -13.06 -3.36
CA ALA A 95 0.04 -13.84 -2.18
C ALA A 95 -0.71 -13.40 -0.90
N PHE A 96 -1.13 -12.13 -0.81
CA PHE A 96 -1.91 -11.63 0.32
C PHE A 96 -3.26 -12.35 0.43
N TRP A 97 -3.94 -12.56 -0.69
CA TRP A 97 -5.27 -13.18 -0.73
C TRP A 97 -5.23 -14.68 -0.42
N GLN A 98 -4.16 -15.37 -0.82
CA GLN A 98 -3.93 -16.77 -0.47
C GLN A 98 -3.84 -16.97 1.05
N GLY A 99 -3.30 -15.99 1.77
CA GLY A 99 -3.20 -16.03 3.23
C GLY A 99 -4.51 -15.81 3.97
N ILE A 100 -5.50 -15.16 3.35
CA ILE A 100 -6.81 -14.85 3.94
C ILE A 100 -7.83 -15.98 3.71
N GLN A 101 -7.61 -16.84 2.73
CA GLN A 101 -8.51 -17.96 2.38
C GLN A 101 -8.31 -19.23 3.23
N LYS A 102 -7.50 -19.17 4.29
CA LYS A 102 -7.34 -20.25 5.28
C LYS A 102 -8.21 -20.00 6.49
#